data_AF-A0A5M3MRJ0-F1
#
_entry.id   AF-A0A5M3MRJ0-F1
#
_cell.length_a   1.000
_cell.length_b   1.000
_cell.length_c   1.000
_cell.angle_alpha   90.00
_cell.angle_beta   90.00
_cell.angle_gamma   90.00
#
_symmetry.space_group_name_H-M   'P 1'
#
loop_
_entity.id
_entity.type
_entity.pdbx_description
1 polymer ?
#
loop_
_entity_poly.entity_id
_entity_poly.type
_entity_poly.pdbx_seq_one_letter_code
_entity_poly.pdbx_strand_id
1 'polypeptide(L)'
;IKRKVKELSGVKPLRSDMCLNTCMVFTGHNTELTACLWCYEPRYDVKWSCVAKKNIPQLTFVTLPIGPQLQALYRNTGQAQHM
;
A
#
# COMPACT_ATOMS: atom_id res chain seq x y z
N ILE A 1 -16.25 6.75 -5.95
CA ILE A 1 -15.08 7.62 -5.64
C ILE A 1 -13.76 6.99 -6.10
N LYS A 2 -13.31 5.82 -5.58
CA LYS A 2 -12.02 5.20 -5.93
C LYS A 2 -11.74 5.02 -7.44
N ARG A 3 -12.75 4.61 -8.22
CA ARG A 3 -12.66 4.45 -9.68
C ARG A 3 -12.40 5.78 -10.40
N LYS A 4 -13.08 6.85 -9.98
CA LYS A 4 -13.01 8.18 -10.61
C LYS A 4 -11.67 8.86 -10.34
N VAL A 5 -11.09 8.66 -9.16
CA VAL A 5 -9.71 9.10 -8.83
C VAL A 5 -8.70 8.41 -9.74
N LYS A 6 -8.77 7.07 -9.87
CA LYS A 6 -7.88 6.31 -10.78
C LYS A 6 -7.99 6.78 -12.23
N GLU A 7 -9.20 7.02 -12.72
CA GLU A 7 -9.46 7.47 -14.10
C GLU A 7 -8.90 8.86 -14.38
N LEU A 8 -9.02 9.79 -13.43
CA LEU A 8 -8.63 11.19 -13.63
C LEU A 8 -7.14 11.46 -13.35
N SER A 9 -6.59 10.89 -12.27
CA SER A 9 -5.20 11.17 -11.86
C SER A 9 -4.21 10.06 -12.20
N GLY A 10 -4.67 8.92 -12.73
CA GLY A 10 -3.82 7.74 -12.95
C GLY A 10 -3.31 7.09 -11.66
N VAL A 11 -3.69 7.60 -10.48
CA VAL A 11 -3.23 7.09 -9.19
C VAL A 11 -3.77 5.68 -8.96
N LYS A 12 -2.86 4.71 -8.89
CA LYS A 12 -3.17 3.34 -8.50
C LYS A 12 -2.74 3.13 -7.04
N PRO A 13 -3.65 2.67 -6.15
CA PRO A 13 -3.29 2.34 -4.79
C PRO A 13 -2.31 1.16 -4.76
N LEU A 14 -1.20 1.33 -4.07
CA LEU A 14 -0.24 0.25 -3.80
C LEU A 14 -0.57 -0.35 -2.44
N ARG A 15 -0.76 -1.67 -2.40
CA ARG A 15 -1.04 -2.39 -1.15
C ARG A 15 0.23 -3.06 -0.68
N SER A 16 0.49 -2.93 0.61
CA SER A 16 1.65 -3.51 1.27
C SER A 16 1.22 -4.15 2.57
N ASP A 17 1.77 -5.32 2.88
CA ASP A 17 1.49 -6.00 4.15
C ASP A 17 2.14 -5.22 5.29
N MET A 18 1.48 -5.16 6.43
CA MET A 18 1.93 -4.40 7.59
C MET A 18 1.76 -5.25 8.85
N CYS A 19 2.62 -5.01 9.85
CA CYS A 19 2.46 -5.57 11.18
C CYS A 19 1.11 -5.17 11.78
N LEU A 20 0.44 -6.09 12.48
CA LEU A 20 -0.85 -5.84 13.16
C LEU A 20 -0.78 -4.66 14.13
N ASN A 21 0.34 -4.51 14.84
CA ASN A 21 0.62 -3.41 15.77
C ASN A 21 1.24 -2.18 15.08
N THR A 22 1.22 -2.11 13.75
CA THR A 22 1.73 -0.99 12.93
C THR A 22 3.21 -0.63 13.11
N CYS A 23 4.01 -1.51 13.70
CA CYS A 23 5.43 -1.23 13.98
C CYS A 23 6.29 -1.10 12.70
N MET A 24 5.96 -1.88 11.67
CA MET A 24 6.70 -1.91 10.40
C MET A 24 5.85 -2.41 9.24
N VAL A 25 6.31 -2.14 8.03
CA VAL A 25 5.74 -2.62 6.76
C VAL A 25 6.65 -3.71 6.18
N PHE A 26 6.06 -4.78 5.65
CA PHE A 26 6.76 -5.91 5.04
C PHE A 26 7.01 -5.66 3.55
N THR A 27 7.82 -4.64 3.25
CA THR A 27 8.19 -4.23 1.88
C THR A 27 9.70 -4.09 1.73
N GLY A 28 10.18 -4.06 0.49
CA GLY A 28 11.62 -3.90 0.19
C GLY A 28 12.42 -5.04 0.81
N HIS A 29 13.45 -4.70 1.59
CA HIS A 29 14.28 -5.67 2.32
C HIS A 29 13.49 -6.53 3.32
N ASN A 30 12.30 -6.09 3.75
CA ASN A 30 11.46 -6.80 4.70
C ASN A 30 10.44 -7.74 4.03
N THR A 31 10.50 -7.92 2.71
CA THR A 31 9.48 -8.66 1.94
C THR A 31 9.47 -10.15 2.26
N GLU A 32 10.60 -10.73 2.68
CA GLU A 32 10.68 -12.16 3.02
C GLU A 32 10.38 -12.44 4.50
N LEU A 33 10.18 -11.40 5.31
CA LEU A 33 9.88 -11.57 6.72
C LEU A 33 8.44 -12.07 6.92
N THR A 34 8.30 -13.06 7.80
CA THR A 34 7.03 -13.68 8.19
C THR A 34 6.55 -13.22 9.56
N ALA A 35 7.35 -12.45 10.30
CA ALA A 35 7.02 -11.87 11.60
C ALA A 35 7.66 -10.48 11.75
N CYS A 36 7.05 -9.64 12.58
CA CYS A 36 7.57 -8.30 12.86
C CYS A 36 8.90 -8.37 13.62
N LEU A 37 9.89 -7.57 13.23
CA LEU A 37 11.19 -7.48 13.91
C LEU A 37 11.12 -6.83 15.31
N TRP A 38 9.97 -6.22 15.66
CA TRP A 38 9.83 -5.36 16.84
C TRP A 38 8.93 -6.00 17.89
N CYS A 39 7.73 -6.44 17.49
CA CYS A 39 6.75 -7.06 18.38
C CYS A 39 6.54 -8.55 18.13
N TYR A 40 7.26 -9.15 17.16
CA TYR A 40 7.22 -10.58 16.84
C TYR A 40 5.85 -11.13 16.38
N GLU A 41 4.84 -10.28 16.24
CA GLU A 41 3.55 -10.66 15.67
C GLU A 41 3.71 -11.24 14.26
N PRO A 42 2.99 -12.33 13.92
CA PRO A 42 3.08 -12.93 12.60
C PRO A 42 2.51 -11.98 11.55
N ARG A 43 3.12 -11.99 10.37
CA ARG A 43 2.64 -11.22 9.22
C ARG A 43 1.30 -11.72 8.71
N TYR A 44 1.07 -13.04 8.79
CA TYR A 44 -0.08 -13.70 8.19
C TYR A 44 -1.05 -14.21 9.24
N ASP A 45 -2.34 -14.10 8.95
CA ASP A 45 -3.40 -14.68 9.77
C ASP A 45 -3.45 -16.19 9.50
N VAL A 46 -3.10 -17.00 10.50
CA VAL A 46 -3.00 -18.46 10.38
C VAL A 46 -4.35 -19.09 10.01
N LYS A 47 -5.44 -18.62 10.62
CA LYS A 47 -6.78 -19.18 10.41
C LYS A 47 -7.24 -18.92 8.99
N TRP A 48 -7.18 -17.67 8.54
CA TRP A 48 -7.60 -17.31 7.19
C TRP A 48 -6.65 -17.85 6.13
N SER A 49 -5.35 -17.96 6.42
CA SER A 49 -4.39 -18.54 5.49
C SER A 49 -4.65 -20.04 5.26
N CYS A 50 -5.03 -20.77 6.30
CA CYS A 50 -5.42 -22.17 6.20
C CYS A 50 -6.70 -22.34 5.35
N VAL A 51 -7.75 -21.55 5.65
CA VAL A 51 -9.02 -21.60 4.91
C VAL A 51 -8.82 -21.24 3.43
N ALA A 52 -8.04 -20.20 3.14
CA ALA A 52 -7.81 -19.71 1.78
C ALA A 52 -6.72 -20.49 1.03
N LYS A 53 -6.00 -21.41 1.71
CA LYS A 53 -4.81 -22.12 1.20
C LYS A 53 -3.77 -21.18 0.57
N LYS A 54 -3.62 -19.97 1.14
CA LYS A 54 -2.67 -18.95 0.70
C LYS A 54 -2.34 -18.02 1.85
N ASN A 55 -1.18 -17.38 1.84
CA ASN A 55 -0.80 -16.42 2.88
C ASN A 55 -1.73 -15.18 2.84
N ILE A 56 -2.51 -14.98 3.89
CA ILE A 56 -3.38 -13.82 4.09
C ILE A 56 -2.71 -12.90 5.11
N PRO A 57 -2.29 -11.68 4.74
CA PRO A 57 -1.70 -10.75 5.70
C PRO A 57 -2.70 -10.35 6.78
N GLN A 58 -2.24 -10.22 8.02
CA GLN A 58 -3.07 -9.75 9.14
C GLN A 58 -3.55 -8.31 8.91
N LEU A 59 -2.68 -7.46 8.37
CA LEU A 59 -3.00 -6.06 8.09
C LEU A 59 -2.32 -5.62 6.79
N THR A 60 -2.98 -4.72 6.05
CA THR A 60 -2.38 -4.09 4.85
C THR A 60 -2.50 -2.57 4.94
N PHE A 61 -1.49 -1.88 4.45
CA PHE A 61 -1.47 -0.44 4.28
C PHE A 61 -1.62 -0.08 2.79
N VAL A 62 -2.29 1.04 2.50
CA VAL A 62 -2.46 1.55 1.15
C VAL A 62 -1.61 2.80 0.97
N THR A 63 -0.64 2.74 0.07
CA THR A 63 0.11 3.91 -0.37
C THR A 63 -0.55 4.48 -1.63
N LEU A 64 -0.84 5.78 -1.62
CA LEU A 64 -1.25 6.54 -2.80
C LEU A 64 -0.04 7.31 -3.32
N PRO A 65 0.59 6.88 -4.42
CA PRO A 65 1.77 7.57 -4.93
C PRO A 65 1.45 9.03 -5.27
N ILE A 66 2.28 9.94 -4.79
CA ILE A 66 2.15 11.38 -5.07
C ILE A 66 2.58 11.74 -6.50
N GLY A 67 3.51 10.98 -7.10
CA GLY A 67 4.01 11.23 -8.45
C GLY A 67 2.92 11.37 -9.52
N PRO A 68 2.02 10.39 -9.70
CA PRO A 68 0.90 10.51 -10.64
C PRO A 68 -0.04 11.68 -10.34
N GLN A 69 -0.20 12.05 -9.06
CA GLN A 69 -1.00 13.22 -8.68
C GLN A 69 -0.36 14.51 -9.19
N LEU A 70 0.94 14.67 -8.94
CA LEU A 70 1.71 15.81 -9.44
C LEU A 70 1.71 15.84 -10.97
N GLN A 71 1.96 14.70 -11.63
CA GLN A 71 1.91 14.61 -13.08
C GLN A 71 0.56 15.05 -13.66
N ALA A 72 -0.55 14.71 -13.01
CA ALA A 72 -1.87 15.16 -13.43
C ALA A 72 -2.07 16.67 -13.23
N LEU A 73 -1.59 17.23 -12.12
CA LEU A 73 -1.67 18.68 -11.83
C LEU A 73 -0.83 19.50 -12.82
N TYR A 74 0.40 19.07 -13.11
CA TYR A 74 1.32 19.76 -14.03
C TYR A 74 1.04 19.47 -15.51
N ARG A 75 0.05 18.63 -15.85
CA ARG A 75 -0.27 18.27 -17.25
C ARG A 75 -0.74 19.46 -18.08
N ASN A 76 -1.35 20.46 -17.46
CA ASN A 76 -1.83 21.68 -18.11
C ASN A 76 -0.89 22.84 -17.77
N THR A 77 -0.39 23.54 -18.78
CA THR A 77 0.59 24.64 -18.61
C THR A 77 0.06 25.79 -17.75
N GLY A 78 -1.23 26.13 -17.84
CA GLY A 78 -1.84 27.15 -17.00
C GLY A 78 -1.94 26.70 -15.54
N GLN A 79 -2.33 25.45 -15.29
CA GLN A 79 -2.35 24.90 -13.93
C GLN A 79 -0.94 24.78 -13.35
N ALA A 80 0.03 24.36 -14.16
CA ALA A 80 1.45 24.27 -13.79
C ALA A 80 2.05 25.61 -13.34
N GLN A 81 1.61 26.73 -13.91
CA GLN A 81 2.05 28.07 -13.50
C GLN A 81 1.45 28.53 -12.16
N HIS A 82 0.37 27.89 -11.71
CA HIS A 82 -0.36 28.22 -10.48
C HIS A 82 -0.19 27.16 -9.37
N MET A 83 0.72 26.20 -9.55
CA MET A 83 1.01 25.10 -8.64
C MET A 83 2.41 25.22 -8.04
#